data_AF-A0A2D4VX98-F1
#
_entry.id   AF-A0A2D4VX98-F1
#
_cell.length_a   1.000
_cell.length_b   1.000
_cell.length_c   1.000
_cell.angle_alpha   90.00
_cell.angle_beta   90.00
_cell.angle_gamma   90.00
#
_symmetry.space_group_name_H-M   'P 1'
#
loop_
_entity.id
_entity.type
_entity.pdbx_description
1 polymer ?
#
loop_
_entity_poly.entity_id
_entity_poly.type
_entity_poly.pdbx_seq_one_letter_code
_entity_poly.pdbx_strand_id
1 'polypeptide(L)'
;MRLARMGSFHQSRLSFMRVLLRRLKDQGWRFDRPVFDIDANGVGVATYRARGPEHTYTLVAFAHQLDDDKRSDRVIAEAWDATFTLCDGEADADTIRRLADNVPRQEAGRISETEMVLSRANKSVRLFSHVVDRLSAGEQPDRQMLESVGYLVRTTAVYGSGKFGAADRSCWGNRPEFTGSFQPELLAVWLIRTFSIDLAEHMAASRAPQTAVRMDPDLRRCLGVGNSTGLGMAPFLINHPRLINAWIAARETALARVRAVAAASDSDIAKLCNLARRARQNAADWQVADERQTIKIQALQTDFDAILARFDSVTSDDAYPWDSLYRWAEDNLSPEGQEAVASLLFEPYATLVDGLAGCMSADETAPYRIDGRMGCDTALAILERDYDWTDSIDFSSNGPQARVWYVSEEKLEPRLGERFAEELEPYEQPLSPGRDAARMKRDLQRFDSRQTLGAFLLAHPEHRHMARRMQLAAPLAYAEIRDNTIDETMVPIDLLRCKLSFFGATKFDPRSDRWLRITMYQGAPFPDELDSCDPDDMVYPELKDETARQ
;
A
#
# COMPACT_ATOMS: atom_id res chain seq x y z
N MET A 1 -4.65 -11.11 13.89
CA MET A 1 -3.56 -10.10 13.81
C MET A 1 -2.20 -10.70 14.16
N ARG A 2 -1.74 -11.71 13.40
CA ARG A 2 -0.40 -12.30 13.50
C ARG A 2 0.41 -11.89 12.27
N LEU A 3 1.71 -11.68 12.40
CA LEU A 3 2.59 -11.23 11.31
C LEU A 3 2.51 -12.17 10.11
N ALA A 4 2.57 -13.49 10.32
CA ALA A 4 2.47 -14.46 9.23
C ALA A 4 1.15 -14.33 8.42
N ARG A 5 0.04 -14.00 9.07
CA ARG A 5 -1.26 -13.75 8.40
C ARG A 5 -1.25 -12.43 7.64
N MET A 6 -0.79 -11.37 8.31
CA MET A 6 -0.68 -10.02 7.73
C MET A 6 0.25 -10.00 6.50
N GLY A 7 1.34 -10.77 6.55
CA GLY A 7 2.30 -11.00 5.46
C GLY A 7 1.82 -11.93 4.36
N SER A 8 0.56 -12.37 4.41
CA SER A 8 -0.09 -13.19 3.39
C SER A 8 -1.31 -12.50 2.78
N PHE A 9 -1.62 -11.26 3.15
CA PHE A 9 -2.73 -10.53 2.56
C PHE A 9 -2.52 -10.24 1.07
N HIS A 10 -3.64 -10.34 0.35
CA HIS A 10 -3.78 -9.96 -1.05
C HIS A 10 -4.64 -8.71 -1.17
N GLN A 11 -4.50 -7.98 -2.27
CA GLN A 11 -5.42 -6.90 -2.58
C GLN A 11 -6.87 -7.42 -2.67
N SER A 12 -7.84 -6.53 -2.51
CA SER A 12 -9.27 -6.85 -2.62
C SER A 12 -10.07 -5.63 -3.04
N ARG A 13 -11.41 -5.76 -3.13
CA ARG A 13 -12.33 -4.63 -3.41
C ARG A 13 -12.17 -3.44 -2.46
N LEU A 14 -11.62 -3.66 -1.26
CA LEU A 14 -11.35 -2.63 -0.24
C LEU A 14 -10.00 -1.92 -0.42
N SER A 15 -9.18 -2.35 -1.37
CA SER A 15 -7.86 -1.75 -1.60
C SER A 15 -7.98 -0.31 -2.13
N PHE A 16 -7.16 0.58 -1.61
CA PHE A 16 -7.29 2.03 -1.75
C PHE A 16 -7.20 2.51 -3.20
N MET A 17 -6.32 1.93 -4.03
CA MET A 17 -6.26 2.25 -5.46
C MET A 17 -7.59 1.92 -6.15
N ARG A 18 -8.24 0.81 -5.80
CA ARG A 18 -9.51 0.39 -6.39
C ARG A 18 -10.67 1.25 -5.91
N VAL A 19 -10.70 1.54 -4.62
CA VAL A 19 -11.67 2.47 -4.02
C VAL A 19 -11.59 3.85 -4.68
N LEU A 20 -10.37 4.34 -4.95
CA LEU A 20 -10.17 5.60 -5.66
C LEU A 20 -10.71 5.52 -7.09
N LEU A 21 -10.25 4.57 -7.91
CA LEU A 21 -10.66 4.48 -9.31
C LEU A 21 -12.17 4.28 -9.48
N ARG A 22 -12.77 3.44 -8.64
CA ARG A 22 -14.22 3.22 -8.62
C ARG A 22 -14.96 4.52 -8.32
N ARG A 23 -14.52 5.27 -7.32
CA ARG A 23 -15.10 6.58 -6.99
C ARG A 23 -14.98 7.58 -8.14
N LEU A 24 -13.78 7.68 -8.74
CA LEU A 24 -13.54 8.59 -9.86
C LEU A 24 -14.49 8.28 -11.03
N LYS A 25 -14.69 6.98 -11.32
CA LYS A 25 -15.64 6.50 -12.33
C LYS A 25 -17.09 6.83 -11.96
N ASP A 26 -17.54 6.40 -10.78
CA ASP A 26 -18.93 6.53 -10.32
C ASP A 26 -19.39 8.00 -10.25
N GLN A 27 -18.46 8.90 -9.94
CA GLN A 27 -18.72 10.34 -9.87
C GLN A 27 -18.46 11.07 -11.18
N GLY A 28 -18.11 10.36 -12.27
CA GLY A 28 -17.93 10.93 -13.60
C GLY A 28 -16.81 11.97 -13.70
N TRP A 29 -15.69 11.74 -13.00
CA TRP A 29 -14.56 12.66 -13.00
C TRP A 29 -14.00 12.84 -14.42
N ARG A 30 -13.50 14.05 -14.71
CA ARG A 30 -12.95 14.41 -16.01
C ARG A 30 -11.47 14.70 -15.91
N PHE A 31 -10.71 14.23 -16.90
CA PHE A 31 -9.26 14.36 -16.92
C PHE A 31 -8.81 15.07 -18.19
N ASP A 32 -7.91 16.03 -18.05
CA ASP A 32 -7.21 16.64 -19.19
C ASP A 32 -5.78 17.01 -18.85
N ARG A 33 -5.05 17.48 -19.86
CA ARG A 33 -3.64 17.81 -19.80
C ARG A 33 -3.42 19.24 -20.30
N PRO A 34 -3.72 20.28 -19.49
CA PRO A 34 -3.83 21.65 -19.98
C PRO A 34 -2.47 22.25 -20.39
N VAL A 35 -1.37 21.81 -19.79
CA VAL A 35 -0.01 22.20 -20.18
C VAL A 35 0.80 20.96 -20.54
N PHE A 36 1.47 20.99 -21.69
CA PHE A 36 2.47 20.02 -22.08
C PHE A 36 3.58 20.73 -22.85
N ASP A 37 4.50 21.33 -22.10
CA ASP A 37 5.67 22.06 -22.60
C ASP A 37 6.92 21.25 -22.27
N ILE A 38 7.10 20.18 -23.04
CA ILE A 38 8.22 19.23 -22.95
C ILE A 38 8.97 19.30 -24.27
N ASP A 39 10.29 19.40 -24.20
CA ASP A 39 11.15 19.46 -25.38
C ASP A 39 11.44 18.06 -25.97
N ALA A 40 12.17 18.04 -27.09
CA ALA A 40 12.55 16.79 -27.76
C ALA A 40 13.45 15.87 -26.92
N ASN A 41 14.11 16.39 -25.88
CA ASN A 41 14.95 15.62 -24.95
C ASN A 41 14.14 15.09 -23.75
N GLY A 42 12.85 15.41 -23.67
CA GLY A 42 11.99 15.02 -22.55
C GLY A 42 12.19 15.89 -21.32
N VAL A 43 12.58 17.16 -21.49
CA VAL A 43 12.78 18.15 -20.42
C VAL A 43 11.69 19.21 -20.49
N GLY A 44 11.15 19.61 -19.33
CA GLY A 44 10.16 20.69 -19.26
C GLY A 44 9.06 20.44 -18.23
N VAL A 45 7.86 20.93 -18.51
CA VAL A 45 6.70 20.85 -17.60
C VAL A 45 5.43 20.33 -18.28
N ALA A 46 4.70 19.48 -17.58
CA ALA A 46 3.36 19.07 -17.95
C ALA A 46 2.41 19.15 -16.76
N THR A 47 1.13 19.39 -17.01
CA THR A 47 0.09 19.36 -15.98
C THR A 47 -1.00 18.36 -16.34
N TYR A 48 -1.51 17.65 -15.33
CA TYR A 48 -2.62 16.70 -15.46
C TYR A 48 -3.69 17.05 -14.45
N ARG A 49 -4.86 17.41 -14.95
CA ARG A 49 -5.94 17.93 -14.12
C ARG A 49 -7.05 16.91 -14.01
N ALA A 50 -7.45 16.63 -12.78
CA ALA A 50 -8.58 15.79 -12.39
C ALA A 50 -9.70 16.68 -11.84
N ARG A 51 -10.83 16.75 -12.55
CA ARG A 51 -12.02 17.52 -12.17
C ARG A 51 -13.09 16.60 -11.65
N GLY A 52 -13.35 16.69 -10.35
CA GLY A 52 -14.50 16.07 -9.72
C GLY A 52 -15.73 16.99 -9.74
N PRO A 53 -16.82 16.55 -9.11
CA PRO A 53 -18.06 17.33 -9.01
C PRO A 53 -17.90 18.66 -8.27
N GLU A 54 -17.08 18.68 -7.22
CA GLU A 54 -16.92 19.85 -6.33
C GLU A 54 -15.51 20.46 -6.38
N HIS A 55 -14.48 19.64 -6.58
CA HIS A 55 -13.09 20.05 -6.47
C HIS A 55 -12.28 19.65 -7.71
N THR A 56 -11.19 20.38 -7.94
CA THR A 56 -10.23 20.11 -9.00
C THR A 56 -8.86 19.88 -8.38
N TYR A 57 -8.09 18.95 -8.92
CA TYR A 57 -6.74 18.64 -8.47
C TYR A 57 -5.81 18.58 -9.68
N THR A 58 -4.63 19.22 -9.59
CA THR A 58 -3.70 19.31 -10.72
C THR A 58 -2.33 18.76 -10.34
N LEU A 59 -1.93 17.66 -10.98
CA LEU A 59 -0.55 17.19 -10.91
C LEU A 59 0.31 18.07 -11.81
N VAL A 60 1.32 18.72 -11.24
CA VAL A 60 2.39 19.40 -11.99
C VAL A 60 3.60 18.47 -12.03
N ALA A 61 4.05 18.13 -13.24
CA ALA A 61 5.17 17.25 -13.51
C ALA A 61 6.32 18.03 -14.14
N PHE A 62 7.47 18.04 -13.49
CA PHE A 62 8.71 18.59 -14.02
C PHE A 62 9.61 17.45 -14.47
N ALA A 63 9.96 17.43 -15.75
CA ALA A 63 10.84 16.44 -16.36
C ALA A 63 12.24 17.04 -16.51
N HIS A 64 13.24 16.29 -16.10
CA HIS A 64 14.63 16.74 -16.06
C HIS A 64 15.52 15.86 -16.93
N GLN A 65 16.61 16.43 -17.43
CA GLN A 65 17.72 15.65 -17.93
C GLN A 65 18.63 15.28 -16.76
N LEU A 66 18.93 14.00 -16.63
CA LEU A 66 19.79 13.47 -15.58
C LEU A 66 20.86 12.59 -16.20
N ASP A 67 22.11 12.80 -15.81
CA ASP A 67 23.22 11.96 -16.22
C ASP A 67 23.10 10.55 -15.61
N ASP A 68 23.54 9.53 -16.34
CA ASP A 68 23.41 8.12 -15.94
C ASP A 68 24.06 7.80 -14.59
N ASP A 69 25.19 8.43 -14.29
CA ASP A 69 25.96 8.25 -13.05
C ASP A 69 25.29 8.89 -11.83
N LYS A 70 24.36 9.84 -12.03
CA LYS A 70 23.59 10.51 -10.96
C LYS A 70 22.28 9.81 -10.65
N ARG A 71 21.85 8.82 -11.46
CA ARG A 71 20.61 8.07 -11.21
C ARG A 71 20.79 7.13 -10.02
N SER A 72 20.04 7.41 -8.96
CA SER A 72 19.96 6.52 -7.79
C SER A 72 18.52 6.31 -7.37
N ASP A 73 18.16 5.05 -7.15
CA ASP A 73 16.84 4.68 -6.60
C ASP A 73 16.76 4.80 -5.08
N ARG A 74 17.83 5.30 -4.46
CA ARG A 74 17.84 5.57 -3.02
C ARG A 74 17.08 6.87 -2.73
N VAL A 75 16.42 6.90 -1.57
CA VAL A 75 15.74 8.10 -1.09
C VAL A 75 16.71 9.28 -0.93
N ILE A 76 18.00 9.02 -0.65
CA ILE A 76 19.06 10.03 -0.49
C ILE A 76 19.65 10.58 -1.80
N ALA A 77 19.09 10.25 -2.96
CA ALA A 77 19.54 10.86 -4.20
C ALA A 77 19.35 12.39 -4.13
N GLU A 78 20.12 13.14 -4.92
CA GLU A 78 19.99 14.62 -4.99
C GLU A 78 19.31 15.09 -6.27
N ALA A 79 19.07 14.16 -7.21
CA ALA A 79 18.46 14.44 -8.50
C ALA A 79 17.65 13.24 -9.01
N TRP A 80 16.63 13.53 -9.83
CA TRP A 80 15.69 12.55 -10.38
C TRP A 80 15.30 12.93 -11.81
N ASP A 81 14.93 11.94 -12.63
CA ASP A 81 14.46 12.19 -14.00
C ASP A 81 13.15 12.99 -14.05
N ALA A 82 12.32 12.90 -13.00
CA ALA A 82 11.12 13.70 -12.87
C ALA A 82 10.73 13.96 -11.42
N THR A 83 10.14 15.13 -11.17
CA THR A 83 9.61 15.54 -9.86
C THR A 83 8.20 16.08 -10.00
N PHE A 84 7.37 15.87 -8.98
CA PHE A 84 5.93 16.07 -9.08
C PHE A 84 5.36 16.74 -7.85
N THR A 85 4.28 17.49 -8.04
CA THR A 85 3.41 17.90 -6.93
C THR A 85 1.95 17.84 -7.34
N LEU A 86 1.07 17.44 -6.42
CA LEU A 86 -0.38 17.49 -6.62
C LEU A 86 -0.92 18.75 -5.94
N CYS A 87 -1.41 19.69 -6.73
CA CYS A 87 -2.03 20.92 -6.26
C CYS A 87 -3.51 20.69 -5.94
N ASP A 88 -3.97 21.35 -4.88
CA ASP A 88 -5.38 21.54 -4.57
C ASP A 88 -5.93 22.71 -5.41
N GLY A 89 -6.61 22.39 -6.51
CA GLY A 89 -7.07 23.34 -7.50
C GLY A 89 -6.31 23.30 -8.83
N GLU A 90 -6.45 24.39 -9.59
CA GLU A 90 -5.78 24.64 -10.86
C GLU A 90 -4.34 25.11 -10.63
N ALA A 91 -3.43 24.77 -11.56
CA ALA A 91 -2.06 25.29 -11.54
C ALA A 91 -1.85 26.26 -12.70
N ASP A 92 -1.92 27.55 -12.41
CA ASP A 92 -1.66 28.62 -13.39
C ASP A 92 -0.14 28.83 -13.64
N ALA A 93 0.19 29.75 -14.55
CA ALA A 93 1.58 30.00 -14.94
C ALA A 93 2.46 30.57 -13.82
N ASP A 94 1.89 31.32 -12.86
CA ASP A 94 2.62 31.83 -11.69
C ASP A 94 2.89 30.69 -10.70
N THR A 95 1.90 29.84 -10.46
CA THR A 95 2.00 28.64 -9.63
C THR A 95 3.06 27.69 -10.19
N ILE A 96 3.01 27.40 -11.49
CA ILE A 96 4.00 26.54 -12.15
C ILE A 96 5.42 27.11 -12.01
N ARG A 97 5.62 28.42 -12.20
CA ARG A 97 6.94 29.06 -12.00
C ARG A 97 7.44 28.91 -10.57
N ARG A 98 6.60 29.21 -9.57
CA ARG A 98 6.96 29.05 -8.15
C ARG A 98 7.36 27.61 -7.82
N LEU A 99 6.60 26.65 -8.35
CA LEU A 99 6.83 25.23 -8.12
C LEU A 99 8.09 24.74 -8.84
N ALA A 100 8.42 25.26 -10.01
CA ALA A 100 9.65 24.91 -10.74
C ALA A 100 10.92 25.22 -9.92
N ASP A 101 10.90 26.29 -9.12
CA ASP A 101 12.04 26.68 -8.27
C ASP A 101 12.21 25.79 -7.02
N ASN A 102 11.19 25.01 -6.64
CA ASN A 102 11.14 24.32 -5.35
C ASN A 102 10.93 22.80 -5.43
N VAL A 103 10.00 22.34 -6.28
CA VAL A 103 9.64 20.92 -6.40
C VAL A 103 10.86 20.06 -6.79
N PRO A 104 11.74 20.47 -7.74
CA PRO A 104 12.93 19.69 -8.06
C PRO A 104 13.92 19.55 -6.91
N ARG A 105 13.93 20.49 -5.94
CA ARG A 105 14.87 20.52 -4.82
C ARG A 105 14.50 19.56 -3.68
N GLN A 106 13.30 18.99 -3.71
CA GLN A 106 12.79 18.00 -2.76
C GLN A 106 13.03 18.41 -1.29
N GLU A 107 13.87 17.71 -0.54
CA GLU A 107 14.16 17.99 0.88
C GLU A 107 14.68 19.43 1.12
N ALA A 108 15.39 20.01 0.14
CA ALA A 108 15.89 21.38 0.19
C ALA A 108 14.88 22.42 -0.33
N GLY A 109 13.79 21.99 -0.96
CA GLY A 109 12.71 22.84 -1.46
C GLY A 109 11.57 22.99 -0.46
N ARG A 110 10.69 23.96 -0.69
CA ARG A 110 9.44 24.11 0.07
C ARG A 110 8.26 24.30 -0.87
N ILE A 111 7.20 23.55 -0.61
CA ILE A 111 5.89 23.78 -1.19
C ILE A 111 5.01 24.48 -0.14
N SER A 112 3.71 24.57 -0.38
CA SER A 112 2.78 25.29 0.49
C SER A 112 1.51 24.49 0.79
N GLU A 113 0.62 25.08 1.58
CA GLU A 113 -0.67 24.49 1.96
C GLU A 113 -1.64 24.27 0.78
N THR A 114 -1.32 24.79 -0.42
CA THR A 114 -2.05 24.52 -1.66
C THR A 114 -1.54 23.29 -2.42
N GLU A 115 -0.45 22.67 -1.96
CA GLU A 115 0.08 21.44 -2.54
C GLU A 115 -0.10 20.27 -1.56
N MET A 116 -0.82 19.23 -1.99
CA MET A 116 -1.16 18.07 -1.16
C MET A 116 -0.05 17.02 -1.13
N VAL A 117 0.67 16.87 -2.24
CA VAL A 117 1.64 15.79 -2.46
C VAL A 117 2.93 16.35 -3.05
N LEU A 118 4.07 15.84 -2.61
CA LEU A 118 5.38 16.00 -3.26
C LEU A 118 5.94 14.62 -3.59
N SER A 119 6.37 14.41 -4.83
CA SER A 119 6.91 13.12 -5.27
C SER A 119 8.06 13.29 -6.26
N ARG A 120 8.78 12.19 -6.51
CA ARG A 120 9.90 12.10 -7.43
C ARG A 120 10.03 10.69 -7.98
N ALA A 121 10.54 10.58 -9.21
CA ALA A 121 10.71 9.30 -9.87
C ALA A 121 11.92 9.28 -10.81
N ASN A 122 12.49 8.08 -10.99
CA ASN A 122 13.51 7.81 -11.99
C ASN A 122 12.96 6.94 -13.12
N LYS A 123 13.50 7.11 -14.32
CA LYS A 123 13.18 6.27 -15.48
C LYS A 123 13.77 4.88 -15.30
N SER A 124 13.02 3.86 -15.73
CA SER A 124 13.55 2.52 -15.98
C SER A 124 14.36 2.56 -17.29
N VAL A 125 15.60 3.05 -17.23
CA VAL A 125 16.40 3.51 -18.38
C VAL A 125 16.31 2.57 -19.58
N ARG A 126 16.59 1.27 -19.37
CA ARG A 126 16.58 0.26 -20.44
C ARG A 126 15.20 0.10 -21.08
N LEU A 127 14.14 0.01 -20.29
CA LEU A 127 12.79 -0.17 -20.83
C LEU A 127 12.27 1.13 -21.47
N PHE A 128 12.57 2.27 -20.85
CA PHE A 128 12.17 3.57 -21.36
C PHE A 128 12.77 3.82 -22.75
N SER A 129 14.08 3.57 -22.93
CA SER A 129 14.74 3.66 -24.24
C SER A 129 14.07 2.75 -25.24
N HIS A 130 13.89 1.46 -24.91
CA HIS A 130 13.24 0.49 -25.80
C HIS A 130 11.86 0.96 -26.26
N VAL A 131 11.02 1.46 -25.35
CA VAL A 131 9.71 2.00 -25.73
C VAL A 131 9.84 3.17 -26.69
N VAL A 132 10.67 4.17 -26.38
CA VAL A 132 10.88 5.32 -27.27
C VAL A 132 11.39 4.87 -28.65
N ASP A 133 12.36 3.96 -28.68
CA ASP A 133 12.99 3.45 -29.90
C ASP A 133 11.97 2.73 -30.79
N ARG A 134 11.17 1.81 -30.23
CA ARG A 134 10.16 1.05 -30.97
C ARG A 134 9.05 1.96 -31.49
N LEU A 135 8.50 2.82 -30.63
CA LEU A 135 7.44 3.74 -31.04
C LEU A 135 7.92 4.70 -32.12
N SER A 136 9.16 5.20 -32.04
CA SER A 136 9.75 6.07 -33.08
C SER A 136 9.86 5.36 -34.43
N ALA A 137 10.16 4.07 -34.43
CA ALA A 137 10.26 3.24 -35.63
C ALA A 137 8.90 2.86 -36.24
N GLY A 138 7.79 3.28 -35.64
CA GLY A 138 6.43 2.89 -36.05
C GLY A 138 6.02 1.51 -35.59
N GLU A 139 6.72 0.97 -34.59
CA GLU A 139 6.52 -0.39 -34.08
C GLU A 139 6.06 -0.38 -32.62
N GLN A 140 5.39 -1.44 -32.19
CA GLN A 140 5.02 -1.61 -30.78
C GLN A 140 6.19 -2.18 -29.95
N PRO A 141 6.30 -1.82 -28.66
CA PRO A 141 7.28 -2.41 -27.76
C PRO A 141 6.99 -3.88 -27.45
N ASP A 142 8.06 -4.65 -27.25
CA ASP A 142 7.97 -6.06 -26.83
C ASP A 142 7.18 -6.24 -25.51
N ARG A 143 6.08 -7.01 -25.59
CA ARG A 143 5.17 -7.28 -24.45
C ARG A 143 5.87 -7.99 -23.29
N GLN A 144 6.73 -8.96 -23.58
CA GLN A 144 7.41 -9.74 -22.53
C GLN A 144 8.34 -8.85 -21.71
N MET A 145 9.03 -7.91 -22.37
CA MET A 145 9.88 -6.93 -21.71
C MET A 145 9.05 -5.98 -20.82
N LEU A 146 7.89 -5.51 -21.31
CA LEU A 146 6.96 -4.71 -20.50
C LEU A 146 6.48 -5.48 -19.26
N GLU A 147 6.02 -6.71 -19.43
CA GLU A 147 5.50 -7.55 -18.32
C GLU A 147 6.58 -7.90 -17.29
N SER A 148 7.83 -8.08 -17.73
CA SER A 148 8.97 -8.42 -16.84
C SER A 148 9.39 -7.26 -15.92
N VAL A 149 9.31 -6.02 -16.41
CA VAL A 149 9.74 -4.82 -15.67
C VAL A 149 8.54 -4.14 -15.01
N GLY A 150 7.43 -3.99 -15.72
CA GLY A 150 6.15 -3.51 -15.22
C GLY A 150 5.99 -2.01 -15.05
N TYR A 151 7.01 -1.18 -15.33
CA TYR A 151 6.90 0.28 -15.20
C TYR A 151 7.94 1.03 -16.04
N LEU A 152 7.59 2.24 -16.52
CA LEU A 152 8.54 3.16 -17.16
C LEU A 152 9.23 4.09 -16.16
N VAL A 153 8.56 4.40 -15.06
CA VAL A 153 9.11 5.21 -13.97
C VAL A 153 8.92 4.51 -12.64
N ARG A 154 9.87 4.75 -11.73
CA ARG A 154 9.82 4.28 -10.37
C ARG A 154 9.84 5.46 -9.41
N THR A 155 8.79 5.58 -8.61
CA THR A 155 8.75 6.54 -7.50
C THR A 155 9.70 6.11 -6.39
N THR A 156 10.50 7.05 -5.89
CA THR A 156 11.36 6.82 -4.70
C THR A 156 10.76 7.44 -3.45
N ALA A 157 9.86 8.42 -3.60
CA ALA A 157 9.10 8.99 -2.50
C ALA A 157 7.75 9.54 -2.98
N VAL A 158 6.75 9.45 -2.10
CA VAL A 158 5.46 10.14 -2.22
C VAL A 158 5.15 10.69 -0.83
N TYR A 159 5.30 11.99 -0.67
CA TYR A 159 5.16 12.70 0.59
C TYR A 159 3.85 13.49 0.62
N GLY A 160 3.25 13.58 1.80
CA GLY A 160 2.07 14.39 2.07
C GLY A 160 2.03 14.77 3.55
N SER A 161 0.85 15.14 4.06
CA SER A 161 0.58 15.38 5.48
C SER A 161 1.56 16.38 6.14
N GLY A 162 1.62 17.61 5.63
CA GLY A 162 2.44 18.67 6.23
C GLY A 162 3.92 18.67 5.88
N LYS A 163 4.45 17.56 5.33
CA LYS A 163 5.89 17.44 5.03
C LYS A 163 6.31 18.48 3.99
N PHE A 164 7.44 19.16 4.23
CA PHE A 164 7.99 20.22 3.37
C PHE A 164 7.06 21.43 3.13
N GLY A 165 6.09 21.64 4.01
CA GLY A 165 5.10 22.72 3.90
C GLY A 165 3.83 22.33 3.14
N ALA A 166 3.72 21.07 2.70
CA ALA A 166 2.51 20.55 2.05
C ALA A 166 1.25 20.74 2.91
N ALA A 167 0.09 20.69 2.29
CA ALA A 167 -1.19 20.64 2.99
C ALA A 167 -1.23 19.51 4.03
N ASP A 168 -1.54 19.84 5.26
CA ASP A 168 -1.83 18.84 6.28
C ASP A 168 -3.20 18.19 6.03
N ARG A 169 -3.40 16.95 6.52
CA ARG A 169 -4.69 16.27 6.39
C ARG A 169 -5.84 17.11 6.96
N SER A 170 -5.63 17.93 7.98
CA SER A 170 -6.65 18.83 8.52
C SER A 170 -7.23 19.82 7.49
N CYS A 171 -6.51 20.11 6.39
CA CYS A 171 -6.96 21.04 5.34
C CYS A 171 -8.00 20.43 4.39
N TRP A 172 -8.00 19.11 4.22
CA TRP A 172 -8.78 18.41 3.19
C TRP A 172 -9.45 17.11 3.69
N GLY A 173 -9.19 16.69 4.93
CA GLY A 173 -9.62 15.40 5.47
C GLY A 173 -11.13 15.26 5.68
N ASN A 174 -11.87 16.36 5.62
CA ASN A 174 -13.34 16.39 5.64
C ASN A 174 -13.97 16.23 4.25
N ARG A 175 -13.18 16.23 3.17
CA ARG A 175 -13.70 16.09 1.80
C ARG A 175 -14.14 14.65 1.55
N PRO A 176 -15.38 14.43 1.07
CA PRO A 176 -15.89 13.09 0.84
C PRO A 176 -14.97 12.24 -0.05
N GLU A 177 -14.42 12.81 -1.13
CA GLU A 177 -13.53 12.12 -2.07
C GLU A 177 -12.25 11.58 -1.45
N PHE A 178 -11.76 12.18 -0.37
CA PHE A 178 -10.52 11.81 0.32
C PHE A 178 -10.73 11.30 1.75
N THR A 179 -11.94 10.82 2.05
CA THR A 179 -12.24 10.17 3.33
C THR A 179 -11.41 8.88 3.53
N GLY A 180 -11.03 8.20 2.44
CA GLY A 180 -10.14 7.03 2.48
C GLY A 180 -8.68 7.37 2.84
N SER A 181 -7.90 6.34 3.16
CA SER A 181 -6.47 6.49 3.43
C SER A 181 -5.68 6.73 2.13
N PHE A 182 -4.68 7.63 2.19
CA PHE A 182 -3.72 7.93 1.11
C PHE A 182 -4.32 8.37 -0.24
N GLN A 183 -5.55 8.89 -0.27
CA GLN A 183 -6.24 9.16 -1.54
C GLN A 183 -5.55 10.23 -2.42
N PRO A 184 -5.07 11.38 -1.90
CA PRO A 184 -4.32 12.33 -2.71
C PRO A 184 -3.03 11.73 -3.27
N GLU A 185 -2.28 10.99 -2.44
CA GLU A 185 -1.04 10.33 -2.85
C GLU A 185 -1.27 9.30 -3.96
N LEU A 186 -2.35 8.52 -3.84
CA LEU A 186 -2.72 7.51 -4.84
C LEU A 186 -3.24 8.14 -6.14
N LEU A 187 -3.95 9.28 -6.07
CA LEU A 187 -4.31 10.05 -7.26
C LEU A 187 -3.07 10.57 -7.98
N ALA A 188 -2.11 11.13 -7.24
CA ALA A 188 -0.85 11.60 -7.80
C ALA A 188 -0.09 10.47 -8.51
N VAL A 189 0.04 9.29 -7.90
CA VAL A 189 0.72 8.14 -8.51
C VAL A 189 0.02 7.65 -9.78
N TRP A 190 -1.32 7.66 -9.82
CA TRP A 190 -2.07 7.28 -11.02
C TRP A 190 -1.85 8.28 -12.17
N LEU A 191 -1.78 9.59 -11.89
CA LEU A 191 -1.46 10.61 -12.90
C LEU A 191 0.02 10.56 -13.33
N ILE A 192 0.95 10.23 -12.43
CA ILE A 192 2.37 9.99 -12.75
C ILE A 192 2.52 8.83 -13.74
N ARG A 193 1.69 7.78 -13.62
CA ARG A 193 1.66 6.67 -14.59
C ARG A 193 1.37 7.19 -15.99
N THR A 194 0.32 8.00 -16.14
CA THR A 194 -0.07 8.62 -17.41
C THR A 194 1.06 9.47 -17.98
N PHE A 195 1.66 10.33 -17.15
CA PHE A 195 2.81 11.14 -17.53
C PHE A 195 3.97 10.32 -18.09
N SER A 196 4.28 9.16 -17.50
CA SER A 196 5.39 8.34 -17.95
C SER A 196 5.22 7.79 -19.37
N ILE A 197 3.99 7.45 -19.75
CA ILE A 197 3.67 6.99 -21.11
C ILE A 197 3.70 8.18 -22.08
N ASP A 198 3.03 9.27 -21.70
CA ASP A 198 2.95 10.50 -22.51
C ASP A 198 4.35 11.07 -22.82
N LEU A 199 5.26 11.01 -21.86
CA LEU A 199 6.66 11.41 -22.05
C LEU A 199 7.36 10.53 -23.10
N ALA A 200 7.18 9.21 -23.02
CA ALA A 200 7.79 8.28 -23.97
C ALA A 200 7.21 8.44 -25.39
N GLU A 201 5.89 8.57 -25.51
CA GLU A 201 5.21 8.84 -26.80
C GLU A 201 5.65 10.18 -27.39
N HIS A 202 5.75 11.23 -26.57
CA HIS A 202 6.22 12.54 -27.03
C HIS A 202 7.66 12.48 -27.53
N MET A 203 8.57 11.87 -26.77
CA MET A 203 9.97 11.73 -27.19
C MET A 203 10.09 10.92 -28.48
N ALA A 204 9.25 9.89 -28.68
CA ALA A 204 9.21 9.13 -29.92
C ALA A 204 8.72 9.98 -31.10
N ALA A 205 7.63 10.73 -30.92
CA ALA A 205 7.10 11.64 -31.93
C ALA A 205 8.07 12.77 -32.27
N SER A 206 8.77 13.32 -31.29
CA SER A 206 9.80 14.35 -31.48
C SER A 206 11.02 13.81 -32.23
N ARG A 207 11.40 12.54 -32.00
CA ARG A 207 12.51 11.89 -32.71
C ARG A 207 12.18 11.56 -34.16
N ALA A 208 10.99 11.04 -34.42
CA ALA A 208 10.61 10.58 -35.75
C ALA A 208 9.14 10.92 -36.09
N PRO A 209 8.83 12.21 -36.37
CA PRO A 209 7.44 12.67 -36.52
C PRO A 209 6.63 11.98 -37.63
N GLN A 210 7.31 11.39 -38.63
CA GLN A 210 6.68 10.75 -39.78
C GLN A 210 6.34 9.28 -39.55
N THR A 211 7.00 8.61 -38.61
CA THR A 211 6.86 7.17 -38.38
C THR A 211 6.35 6.86 -36.98
N ALA A 212 6.48 7.78 -36.03
CA ALA A 212 6.13 7.53 -34.65
C ALA A 212 4.67 7.12 -34.47
N VAL A 213 4.45 6.05 -33.70
CA VAL A 213 3.13 5.55 -33.34
C VAL A 213 2.86 5.71 -31.84
N ARG A 214 1.59 5.75 -31.46
CA ARG A 214 1.18 5.65 -30.06
C ARG A 214 1.28 4.22 -29.57
N MET A 215 1.48 4.04 -28.27
CA MET A 215 1.49 2.73 -27.66
C MET A 215 0.08 2.14 -27.67
N ASP A 216 -0.02 0.88 -28.05
CA ASP A 216 -1.25 0.11 -27.99
C ASP A 216 -1.84 0.11 -26.56
N PRO A 217 -3.15 0.36 -26.38
CA PRO A 217 -3.78 0.40 -25.06
C PRO A 217 -3.53 -0.84 -24.20
N ASP A 218 -3.53 -2.04 -24.79
CA ASP A 218 -3.31 -3.28 -24.04
C ASP A 218 -1.87 -3.38 -23.53
N LEU A 219 -0.90 -2.84 -24.29
CA LEU A 219 0.50 -2.73 -23.87
C LEU A 219 0.70 -1.64 -22.82
N ARG A 220 0.01 -0.50 -22.94
CA ARG A 220 0.02 0.56 -21.92
C ARG A 220 -0.39 0.00 -20.56
N ARG A 221 -1.40 -0.88 -20.53
CA ARG A 221 -1.91 -1.47 -19.27
C ARG A 221 -0.96 -2.47 -18.61
N CYS A 222 0.00 -3.04 -19.34
CA CYS A 222 1.10 -3.80 -18.75
C CYS A 222 2.00 -2.97 -17.83
N LEU A 223 1.96 -1.64 -17.96
CA LEU A 223 2.79 -0.72 -17.21
C LEU A 223 1.99 -0.10 -16.06
N GLY A 224 2.58 -0.08 -14.88
CA GLY A 224 2.17 0.73 -13.73
C GLY A 224 3.28 1.70 -13.35
N VAL A 225 3.32 2.06 -12.06
CA VAL A 225 4.40 2.86 -11.46
C VAL A 225 5.16 1.99 -10.48
N GLY A 226 6.47 1.84 -10.69
CA GLY A 226 7.31 1.13 -9.76
C GLY A 226 7.34 1.87 -8.42
N ASN A 227 7.34 1.12 -7.32
CA ASN A 227 7.56 1.68 -5.99
C ASN A 227 8.45 0.76 -5.18
N SER A 228 9.21 1.37 -4.28
CA SER A 228 10.20 0.72 -3.44
C SER A 228 9.95 1.11 -1.99
N THR A 229 9.35 0.20 -1.23
CA THR A 229 8.92 0.47 0.14
C THR A 229 9.88 -0.17 1.14
N GLY A 230 10.64 0.68 1.84
CA GLY A 230 11.50 0.26 2.95
C GLY A 230 10.78 0.24 4.31
N LEU A 231 11.56 0.00 5.37
CA LEU A 231 11.08 -0.11 6.75
C LEU A 231 10.34 1.12 7.30
N GLY A 232 10.48 2.31 6.71
CA GLY A 232 9.80 3.52 7.19
C GLY A 232 8.28 3.39 7.29
N MET A 233 7.68 2.45 6.55
CA MET A 233 6.25 2.19 6.55
C MET A 233 5.81 1.13 7.58
N ALA A 234 6.72 0.34 8.15
CA ALA A 234 6.37 -0.69 9.14
C ALA A 234 5.88 -0.10 10.47
N PRO A 235 6.56 0.91 11.06
CA PRO A 235 6.10 1.59 12.28
C PRO A 235 4.72 2.21 12.16
N PHE A 236 4.28 2.59 10.95
CA PHE A 236 2.94 3.12 10.73
C PHE A 236 1.86 2.16 11.22
N LEU A 237 2.01 0.85 10.96
CA LEU A 237 1.02 -0.14 11.42
C LEU A 237 0.98 -0.28 12.94
N ILE A 238 2.06 0.05 13.63
CA ILE A 238 2.17 -0.02 15.09
C ILE A 238 1.66 1.29 15.72
N ASN A 239 2.01 2.44 15.15
CA ASN A 239 1.71 3.77 15.69
C ASN A 239 0.25 4.20 15.53
N HIS A 240 -0.49 3.60 14.59
CA HIS A 240 -1.88 3.98 14.26
C HIS A 240 -2.90 2.86 14.57
N PRO A 241 -2.98 2.37 15.82
CA PRO A 241 -3.83 1.22 16.18
C PRO A 241 -5.33 1.43 15.88
N ARG A 242 -5.84 2.67 15.94
CA ARG A 242 -7.25 2.96 15.58
C ARG A 242 -7.49 2.79 14.09
N LEU A 243 -6.59 3.33 13.28
CA LEU A 243 -6.66 3.21 11.83
C LEU A 243 -6.49 1.77 11.38
N ILE A 244 -5.52 1.04 11.94
CA ILE A 244 -5.32 -0.37 11.60
C ILE A 244 -6.51 -1.21 12.03
N ASN A 245 -7.08 -0.95 13.20
CA ASN A 245 -8.35 -1.57 13.58
C ASN A 245 -9.44 -1.30 12.54
N ALA A 246 -9.60 -0.06 12.07
CA ALA A 246 -10.61 0.29 11.07
C ALA A 246 -10.43 -0.49 9.77
N TRP A 247 -9.20 -0.63 9.28
CA TRP A 247 -8.89 -1.39 8.06
C TRP A 247 -9.22 -2.87 8.20
N ILE A 248 -8.78 -3.49 9.31
CA ILE A 248 -8.98 -4.92 9.54
C ILE A 248 -10.44 -5.21 9.87
N ALA A 249 -11.09 -4.39 10.69
CA ALA A 249 -12.51 -4.55 11.01
C ALA A 249 -13.39 -4.48 9.75
N ALA A 250 -13.10 -3.56 8.82
CA ALA A 250 -13.80 -3.49 7.53
C ALA A 250 -13.61 -4.78 6.73
N ARG A 251 -12.37 -5.29 6.65
CA ARG A 251 -12.06 -6.55 5.96
C ARG A 251 -12.77 -7.76 6.58
N GLU A 252 -12.69 -7.92 7.89
CA GLU A 252 -13.31 -9.05 8.60
C GLU A 252 -14.84 -8.97 8.56
N THR A 253 -15.40 -7.75 8.57
CA THR A 253 -16.84 -7.54 8.33
C THR A 253 -17.24 -7.94 6.92
N ALA A 254 -16.43 -7.61 5.90
CA ALA A 254 -16.67 -8.03 4.52
C ALA A 254 -16.69 -9.56 4.41
N LEU A 255 -15.69 -10.22 5.01
CA LEU A 255 -15.59 -11.68 5.03
C LEU A 255 -16.80 -12.32 5.73
N ALA A 256 -17.19 -11.81 6.90
CA ALA A 256 -18.37 -12.30 7.62
C ALA A 256 -19.66 -12.16 6.79
N ARG A 257 -19.85 -11.02 6.10
CA ARG A 257 -21.03 -10.78 5.24
C ARG A 257 -21.07 -11.73 4.06
N VAL A 258 -19.94 -11.94 3.38
CA VAL A 258 -19.89 -12.83 2.21
C VAL A 258 -20.07 -14.29 2.63
N ARG A 259 -19.48 -14.73 3.74
CA ARG A 259 -19.70 -16.08 4.28
C ARG A 259 -21.17 -16.33 4.66
N ALA A 260 -21.91 -15.29 5.03
CA ALA A 260 -23.33 -15.39 5.37
C ALA A 260 -24.27 -15.47 4.14
N VAL A 261 -23.76 -15.41 2.90
CA VAL A 261 -24.56 -15.57 1.69
C VAL A 261 -25.10 -17.00 1.63
N ALA A 262 -26.42 -17.16 1.74
CA ALA A 262 -27.07 -18.46 1.85
C ALA A 262 -27.03 -19.29 0.54
N ALA A 263 -27.08 -18.63 -0.61
CA ALA A 263 -27.01 -19.24 -1.93
C ALA A 263 -26.26 -18.32 -2.89
N ALA A 264 -25.44 -18.88 -3.76
CA ALA A 264 -24.72 -18.15 -4.81
C ALA A 264 -25.36 -18.39 -6.16
N SER A 265 -25.42 -17.36 -7.01
CA SER A 265 -25.87 -17.54 -8.40
C SER A 265 -24.77 -18.19 -9.24
N ASP A 266 -25.16 -18.85 -10.33
CA ASP A 266 -24.19 -19.38 -11.32
C ASP A 266 -23.27 -18.30 -11.87
N SER A 267 -23.76 -17.06 -11.97
CA SER A 267 -22.97 -15.90 -12.39
C SER A 267 -21.90 -15.53 -11.36
N ASP A 268 -22.22 -15.57 -10.06
CA ASP A 268 -21.25 -15.27 -9.01
C ASP A 268 -20.16 -16.34 -8.96
N ILE A 269 -20.56 -17.61 -9.07
CA ILE A 269 -19.65 -18.76 -9.15
C ILE A 269 -18.73 -18.61 -10.36
N ALA A 270 -19.30 -18.38 -11.56
CA ALA A 270 -18.53 -18.23 -12.78
C ALA A 270 -17.54 -17.06 -12.72
N LYS A 271 -17.97 -15.90 -12.19
CA LYS A 271 -17.10 -14.73 -12.00
C LYS A 271 -15.92 -15.07 -11.09
N LEU A 272 -16.19 -15.73 -9.97
CA LEU A 272 -15.16 -16.08 -9.01
C LEU A 272 -14.19 -17.12 -9.59
N CYS A 273 -14.69 -18.18 -10.25
CA CYS A 273 -13.87 -19.13 -10.98
C CYS A 273 -12.94 -18.46 -12.01
N ASN A 274 -13.47 -17.50 -12.80
CA ASN A 274 -12.67 -16.75 -13.77
C ASN A 274 -11.55 -15.95 -13.08
N LEU A 275 -11.88 -15.23 -12.02
CA LEU A 275 -10.90 -14.44 -11.26
C LEU A 275 -9.87 -15.32 -10.56
N ALA A 276 -10.24 -16.49 -10.07
CA ALA A 276 -9.30 -17.46 -9.52
C ALA A 276 -8.30 -17.97 -10.58
N ARG A 277 -8.76 -18.22 -11.82
CA ARG A 277 -7.86 -18.59 -12.94
C ARG A 277 -6.89 -17.46 -13.28
N ARG A 278 -7.38 -16.22 -13.33
CA ARG A 278 -6.55 -15.02 -13.59
C ARG A 278 -5.56 -14.76 -12.45
N ALA A 279 -5.97 -14.97 -11.20
CA ALA A 279 -5.10 -14.86 -10.03
C ALA A 279 -3.99 -15.94 -10.02
N ARG A 280 -4.33 -17.18 -10.41
CA ARG A 280 -3.35 -18.25 -10.65
C ARG A 280 -2.33 -17.87 -11.72
N GLN A 281 -2.79 -17.33 -12.85
CA GLN A 281 -1.88 -16.84 -13.90
C GLN A 281 -0.99 -15.70 -13.39
N ASN A 282 -1.55 -14.76 -12.60
CA ASN A 282 -0.77 -13.71 -11.98
C ASN A 282 0.32 -14.26 -11.03
N ALA A 283 0.03 -15.33 -10.27
CA ALA A 283 1.01 -16.02 -9.42
C ALA A 283 2.06 -16.78 -10.24
N ALA A 284 1.71 -17.34 -11.40
CA ALA A 284 2.66 -17.94 -12.34
C ALA A 284 3.62 -16.90 -12.95
N ASP A 285 3.08 -15.72 -13.29
CA ASP A 285 3.84 -14.59 -13.81
C ASP A 285 4.60 -13.81 -12.71
N TRP A 286 4.53 -14.22 -11.45
CA TRP A 286 5.22 -13.58 -10.34
C TRP A 286 6.57 -14.26 -10.11
N GLN A 287 7.61 -13.68 -10.70
CA GLN A 287 8.98 -14.18 -10.59
C GLN A 287 9.83 -13.18 -9.79
N VAL A 288 10.58 -13.69 -8.82
CA VAL A 288 11.43 -12.90 -7.91
C VAL A 288 12.77 -13.59 -7.72
N ALA A 289 13.78 -12.83 -7.30
CA ALA A 289 15.11 -13.39 -7.03
C ALA A 289 15.25 -13.95 -5.60
N ASP A 290 14.40 -13.53 -4.66
CA ASP A 290 14.43 -14.00 -3.27
C ASP A 290 13.89 -15.43 -3.18
N GLU A 291 14.71 -16.35 -2.66
CA GLU A 291 14.40 -17.78 -2.57
C GLU A 291 13.20 -18.06 -1.66
N ARG A 292 13.10 -17.38 -0.52
CA ARG A 292 11.99 -17.58 0.43
C ARG A 292 10.67 -17.20 -0.21
N GLN A 293 10.63 -16.07 -0.91
CA GLN A 293 9.44 -15.62 -1.63
C GLN A 293 9.12 -16.52 -2.82
N THR A 294 10.14 -17.04 -3.52
CA THR A 294 9.95 -18.02 -4.60
C THR A 294 9.23 -19.28 -4.08
N ILE A 295 9.65 -19.81 -2.93
CA ILE A 295 8.99 -20.95 -2.27
C ILE A 295 7.54 -20.62 -1.91
N LYS A 296 7.28 -19.42 -1.33
CA LYS A 296 5.91 -18.99 -1.03
C LYS A 296 5.03 -18.88 -2.28
N ILE A 297 5.58 -18.41 -3.40
CA ILE A 297 4.84 -18.29 -4.67
C ILE A 297 4.54 -19.68 -5.24
N GLN A 298 5.48 -20.63 -5.19
CA GLN A 298 5.25 -22.00 -5.63
C GLN A 298 4.18 -22.71 -4.78
N ALA A 299 4.20 -22.50 -3.46
CA ALA A 299 3.14 -22.98 -2.57
C ALA A 299 1.79 -22.35 -2.92
N LEU A 300 1.76 -21.03 -3.20
CA LEU A 300 0.53 -20.34 -3.62
C LEU A 300 0.01 -20.84 -4.98
N GLN A 301 0.88 -21.19 -5.93
CA GLN A 301 0.45 -21.80 -7.20
C GLN A 301 -0.22 -23.15 -6.95
N THR A 302 0.33 -23.97 -6.04
CA THR A 302 -0.29 -25.23 -5.61
C THR A 302 -1.62 -24.99 -4.90
N ASP A 303 -1.70 -23.98 -4.03
CA ASP A 303 -2.94 -23.59 -3.39
C ASP A 303 -3.99 -23.19 -4.44
N PHE A 304 -3.61 -22.44 -5.48
CA PHE A 304 -4.52 -22.07 -6.57
C PHE A 304 -5.03 -23.28 -7.37
N ASP A 305 -4.19 -24.29 -7.61
CA ASP A 305 -4.64 -25.54 -8.24
C ASP A 305 -5.73 -26.22 -7.40
N ALA A 306 -5.52 -26.30 -6.07
CA ALA A 306 -6.50 -26.85 -5.14
C ALA A 306 -7.78 -25.98 -5.07
N ILE A 307 -7.64 -24.65 -5.05
CA ILE A 307 -8.75 -23.69 -5.05
C ILE A 307 -9.62 -23.89 -6.30
N LEU A 308 -9.01 -23.98 -7.48
CA LEU A 308 -9.74 -24.18 -8.74
C LEU A 308 -10.49 -25.51 -8.75
N ALA A 309 -9.84 -26.60 -8.33
CA ALA A 309 -10.49 -27.90 -8.22
C ALA A 309 -11.67 -27.88 -7.23
N ARG A 310 -11.55 -27.15 -6.11
CA ARG A 310 -12.65 -26.97 -5.17
C ARG A 310 -13.77 -26.12 -5.77
N PHE A 311 -13.46 -25.05 -6.49
CA PHE A 311 -14.47 -24.21 -7.15
C PHE A 311 -15.28 -24.98 -8.19
N ASP A 312 -14.65 -25.86 -8.97
CA ASP A 312 -15.35 -26.68 -9.97
C ASP A 312 -16.40 -27.63 -9.34
N SER A 313 -16.33 -27.86 -8.02
CA SER A 313 -17.32 -28.64 -7.26
C SER A 313 -18.40 -27.81 -6.57
N VAL A 314 -18.31 -26.47 -6.59
CA VAL A 314 -19.32 -25.58 -6.00
C VAL A 314 -20.47 -25.38 -6.98
N THR A 315 -21.70 -25.55 -6.51
CA THR A 315 -22.91 -25.39 -7.33
C THR A 315 -23.88 -24.40 -6.69
N SER A 316 -24.83 -23.89 -7.47
CA SER A 316 -25.88 -22.99 -6.96
C SER A 316 -26.87 -23.69 -6.01
N ASP A 317 -26.84 -25.02 -5.93
CA ASP A 317 -27.61 -25.83 -4.98
C ASP A 317 -26.95 -25.90 -3.58
N ASP A 318 -25.68 -25.52 -3.45
CA ASP A 318 -24.96 -25.56 -2.18
C ASP A 318 -25.48 -24.46 -1.22
N ALA A 319 -25.79 -24.85 0.01
CA ALA A 319 -26.10 -23.92 1.08
C ALA A 319 -24.81 -23.30 1.65
N TYR A 320 -24.77 -21.98 1.76
CA TYR A 320 -23.62 -21.21 2.25
C TYR A 320 -22.30 -21.59 1.57
N PRO A 321 -22.23 -21.55 0.22
CA PRO A 321 -21.09 -22.08 -0.54
C PRO A 321 -19.77 -21.43 -0.16
N TRP A 322 -19.79 -20.13 0.17
CA TRP A 322 -18.59 -19.37 0.55
C TRP A 322 -18.10 -19.66 1.96
N ASP A 323 -18.99 -19.95 2.90
CA ASP A 323 -18.58 -20.42 4.23
C ASP A 323 -17.95 -21.81 4.14
N SER A 324 -18.56 -22.71 3.36
CA SER A 324 -18.02 -24.05 3.10
C SER A 324 -16.64 -23.98 2.47
N LEU A 325 -16.47 -23.13 1.45
CA LEU A 325 -15.17 -22.91 0.81
C LEU A 325 -14.13 -22.32 1.77
N TYR A 326 -14.50 -21.30 2.55
CA TYR A 326 -13.58 -20.67 3.49
C TYR A 326 -13.08 -21.67 4.54
N ARG A 327 -13.98 -22.45 5.14
CA ARG A 327 -13.60 -23.50 6.11
C ARG A 327 -12.73 -24.57 5.48
N TRP A 328 -13.05 -25.00 4.26
CA TRP A 328 -12.19 -25.91 3.51
C TRP A 328 -10.79 -25.33 3.32
N ALA A 329 -10.69 -24.03 2.99
CA ALA A 329 -9.41 -23.37 2.82
C ALA A 329 -8.59 -23.36 4.12
N GLU A 330 -9.23 -23.14 5.28
CA GLU A 330 -8.57 -23.18 6.59
C GLU A 330 -7.82 -24.50 6.85
N ASP A 331 -8.41 -25.61 6.42
CA ASP A 331 -7.88 -26.96 6.64
C ASP A 331 -6.91 -27.44 5.53
N ASN A 332 -6.99 -26.89 4.32
CA ASN A 332 -6.34 -27.46 3.13
C ASN A 332 -5.28 -26.56 2.47
N LEU A 333 -5.28 -25.26 2.77
CA LEU A 333 -4.39 -24.30 2.10
C LEU A 333 -3.34 -23.73 3.06
N SER A 334 -2.24 -23.27 2.49
CA SER A 334 -1.28 -22.44 3.25
C SER A 334 -1.92 -21.12 3.71
N PRO A 335 -1.34 -20.39 4.69
CA PRO A 335 -1.83 -19.06 5.07
C PRO A 335 -1.98 -18.11 3.88
N GLU A 336 -1.10 -18.25 2.88
CA GLU A 336 -1.12 -17.48 1.64
C GLU A 336 -2.36 -17.77 0.79
N GLY A 337 -2.68 -19.05 0.58
CA GLY A 337 -3.88 -19.49 -0.14
C GLY A 337 -5.17 -19.16 0.61
N GLN A 338 -5.18 -19.26 1.94
CA GLN A 338 -6.32 -18.88 2.77
C GLN A 338 -6.69 -17.40 2.61
N GLU A 339 -5.70 -16.52 2.66
CA GLU A 339 -5.93 -15.09 2.45
C GLU A 339 -6.26 -14.75 0.99
N ALA A 340 -5.78 -15.54 0.02
CA ALA A 340 -6.18 -15.42 -1.39
C ALA A 340 -7.67 -15.75 -1.58
N VAL A 341 -8.17 -16.84 -0.96
CA VAL A 341 -9.60 -17.18 -0.95
C VAL A 341 -10.42 -16.05 -0.34
N ALA A 342 -10.00 -15.52 0.82
CA ALA A 342 -10.70 -14.42 1.47
C ALA A 342 -10.83 -13.18 0.56
N SER A 343 -9.76 -12.79 -0.15
CA SER A 343 -9.82 -11.69 -1.10
C SER A 343 -10.69 -11.98 -2.33
N LEU A 344 -10.60 -13.18 -2.91
CA LEU A 344 -11.41 -13.59 -4.07
C LEU A 344 -12.90 -13.61 -3.76
N LEU A 345 -13.28 -14.06 -2.55
CA LEU A 345 -14.67 -14.10 -2.11
C LEU A 345 -15.35 -12.72 -2.17
N PHE A 346 -14.60 -11.62 -2.05
CA PHE A 346 -15.20 -10.28 -2.08
C PHE A 346 -15.66 -9.87 -3.49
N GLU A 347 -15.03 -10.40 -4.53
CA GLU A 347 -15.10 -9.86 -5.90
C GLU A 347 -16.51 -9.86 -6.54
N PRO A 348 -17.36 -10.87 -6.31
CA PRO A 348 -18.74 -10.84 -6.81
C PRO A 348 -19.67 -9.90 -6.01
N TYR A 349 -19.33 -9.57 -4.76
CA TYR A 349 -20.27 -8.99 -3.79
C TYR A 349 -20.05 -7.50 -3.51
N ALA A 350 -20.01 -6.69 -4.57
CA ALA A 350 -19.88 -5.23 -4.50
C ALA A 350 -20.85 -4.60 -3.47
N THR A 351 -22.12 -5.00 -3.49
CA THR A 351 -23.17 -4.48 -2.61
C THR A 351 -22.94 -4.78 -1.13
N LEU A 352 -22.24 -5.87 -0.79
CA LEU A 352 -21.94 -6.26 0.60
C LEU A 352 -20.65 -5.63 1.11
N VAL A 353 -19.70 -5.38 0.20
CA VAL A 353 -18.31 -5.05 0.53
C VAL A 353 -18.02 -3.56 0.37
N ASP A 354 -18.43 -2.93 -0.72
CA ASP A 354 -17.87 -1.64 -1.15
C ASP A 354 -18.15 -0.50 -0.16
N GLY A 355 -19.33 -0.50 0.46
CA GLY A 355 -19.69 0.48 1.48
C GLY A 355 -18.78 0.46 2.72
N LEU A 356 -18.07 -0.64 2.97
CA LEU A 356 -17.13 -0.77 4.09
C LEU A 356 -15.85 0.06 3.89
N ALA A 357 -15.52 0.45 2.66
CA ALA A 357 -14.36 1.31 2.39
C ALA A 357 -14.48 2.66 3.12
N GLY A 358 -15.69 3.19 3.29
CA GLY A 358 -15.94 4.41 4.08
C GLY A 358 -15.64 4.25 5.58
N CYS A 359 -15.62 3.01 6.08
CA CYS A 359 -15.32 2.68 7.47
C CYS A 359 -13.81 2.51 7.73
N MET A 360 -12.95 2.61 6.72
CA MET A 360 -11.50 2.40 6.81
C MET A 360 -10.72 3.69 7.16
N SER A 361 -11.39 4.61 7.85
CA SER A 361 -10.80 5.85 8.37
C SER A 361 -10.92 5.88 9.89
N ALA A 362 -10.03 6.63 10.53
CA ALA A 362 -10.08 6.86 11.96
C ALA A 362 -9.76 8.33 12.23
N ASP A 363 -10.52 8.95 13.14
CA ASP A 363 -10.17 10.27 13.67
C ASP A 363 -9.07 10.12 14.72
N GLU A 364 -7.86 10.51 14.35
CA GLU A 364 -6.68 10.53 15.23
C GLU A 364 -6.26 11.96 15.62
N THR A 365 -7.11 12.96 15.37
CA THR A 365 -6.81 14.38 15.64
C THR A 365 -6.88 14.72 17.13
N ALA A 366 -7.78 14.08 17.88
CA ALA A 366 -7.91 14.30 19.31
C ALA A 366 -6.86 13.49 20.10
N PRO A 367 -6.01 14.14 20.93
CA PRO A 367 -5.02 13.42 21.72
C PRO A 367 -5.71 12.56 22.78
N TYR A 368 -5.39 11.26 22.79
CA TYR A 368 -5.91 10.34 23.80
C TYR A 368 -5.31 10.65 25.17
N ARG A 369 -6.13 11.25 26.05
CA ARG A 369 -5.76 11.52 27.44
C ARG A 369 -5.91 10.25 28.26
N ILE A 370 -4.89 9.97 29.09
CA ILE A 370 -4.94 8.81 30.00
C ILE A 370 -5.98 9.10 31.07
N ASP A 371 -6.96 8.21 31.23
CA ASP A 371 -7.85 8.24 32.39
C ASP A 371 -7.15 7.63 33.59
N GLY A 372 -6.51 8.48 34.39
CA GLY A 372 -5.80 8.07 35.59
C GLY A 372 -6.71 7.55 36.71
N ARG A 373 -8.03 7.66 36.61
CA ARG A 373 -8.98 7.18 37.64
C ARG A 373 -9.24 5.67 37.55
N MET A 374 -8.90 5.05 36.42
CA MET A 374 -8.98 3.60 36.22
C MET A 374 -8.26 2.87 37.35
N GLY A 375 -8.85 1.81 37.92
CA GLY A 375 -8.19 0.98 38.93
C GLY A 375 -7.03 0.17 38.33
N CYS A 376 -5.99 -0.07 39.13
CA CYS A 376 -4.86 -0.92 38.74
C CYS A 376 -5.32 -2.36 38.44
N ASP A 377 -6.31 -2.86 39.17
CA ASP A 377 -6.99 -4.14 38.90
C ASP A 377 -7.59 -4.21 37.49
N THR A 378 -8.26 -3.15 37.05
CA THR A 378 -8.89 -3.03 35.74
C THR A 378 -7.83 -2.93 34.64
N ALA A 379 -6.76 -2.15 34.87
CA ALA A 379 -5.65 -2.06 33.93
C ALA A 379 -4.96 -3.42 33.75
N LEU A 380 -4.71 -4.15 34.84
CA LEU A 380 -4.12 -5.48 34.80
C LEU A 380 -5.03 -6.46 34.03
N ALA A 381 -6.33 -6.45 34.28
CA ALA A 381 -7.29 -7.31 33.58
C ALA A 381 -7.33 -7.05 32.06
N ILE A 382 -7.20 -5.79 31.63
CA ILE A 382 -7.10 -5.45 30.20
C ILE A 382 -5.81 -6.03 29.61
N LEU A 383 -4.67 -5.86 30.28
CA LEU A 383 -3.39 -6.41 29.81
C LEU A 383 -3.41 -7.94 29.74
N GLU A 384 -4.01 -8.60 30.73
CA GLU A 384 -4.17 -10.06 30.77
C GLU A 384 -5.07 -10.58 29.64
N ARG A 385 -6.08 -9.81 29.22
CA ARG A 385 -6.98 -10.19 28.12
C ARG A 385 -6.36 -9.94 26.75
N ASP A 386 -5.78 -8.76 26.53
CA ASP A 386 -5.41 -8.28 25.21
C ASP A 386 -3.94 -8.61 24.85
N TYR A 387 -3.10 -8.79 25.86
CA TYR A 387 -1.66 -9.11 25.73
C TYR A 387 -1.29 -10.46 26.36
N ASP A 388 -2.25 -11.36 26.57
CA ASP A 388 -2.03 -12.76 26.96
C ASP A 388 -0.92 -13.47 26.17
N TRP A 389 -0.82 -13.19 24.87
CA TRP A 389 0.17 -13.75 23.95
C TRP A 389 1.61 -13.39 24.31
N THR A 390 1.82 -12.40 25.17
CA THR A 390 3.13 -12.02 25.68
C THR A 390 3.61 -12.93 26.82
N ASP A 391 2.70 -13.69 27.46
CA ASP A 391 3.02 -14.51 28.64
C ASP A 391 3.92 -15.71 28.31
N SER A 392 3.92 -16.16 27.05
CA SER A 392 4.81 -17.22 26.57
C SER A 392 6.20 -16.73 26.14
N ILE A 393 6.48 -15.42 26.25
CA ILE A 393 7.70 -14.82 25.71
C ILE A 393 8.65 -14.44 26.86
N ASP A 394 9.86 -15.00 26.85
CA ASP A 394 10.91 -14.63 27.79
C ASP A 394 11.67 -13.37 27.35
N PHE A 395 11.12 -12.21 27.71
CA PHE A 395 11.77 -10.90 27.52
C PHE A 395 12.96 -10.65 28.48
N SER A 396 13.50 -11.66 29.17
CA SER A 396 14.81 -11.56 29.83
C SER A 396 15.94 -12.12 28.96
N SER A 397 15.61 -12.93 27.95
CA SER A 397 16.55 -13.51 27.00
C SER A 397 16.83 -12.59 25.80
N ASN A 398 17.94 -12.87 25.09
CA ASN A 398 18.37 -12.05 23.96
C ASN A 398 17.48 -12.23 22.73
N GLY A 399 17.09 -13.46 22.35
CA GLY A 399 16.35 -13.72 21.09
C GLY A 399 15.08 -12.85 20.94
N PRO A 400 14.15 -12.85 21.92
CA PRO A 400 12.95 -12.02 21.91
C PRO A 400 13.20 -10.50 22.03
N GLN A 401 14.43 -10.06 22.23
CA GLN A 401 14.80 -8.64 22.28
C GLN A 401 15.93 -8.32 21.30
N ALA A 402 16.22 -9.21 20.35
CA ALA A 402 17.38 -9.11 19.47
C ALA A 402 17.39 -7.83 18.64
N ARG A 403 16.22 -7.24 18.39
CA ARG A 403 16.09 -6.07 17.52
C ARG A 403 15.66 -4.81 18.27
N VAL A 404 15.99 -3.68 17.65
CA VAL A 404 15.63 -2.34 18.15
C VAL A 404 15.21 -1.45 16.99
N TRP A 405 14.05 -0.81 17.15
CA TRP A 405 13.60 0.21 16.22
C TRP A 405 14.19 1.56 16.61
N TYR A 406 14.81 2.26 15.67
CA TYR A 406 15.41 3.58 15.90
C TYR A 406 15.20 4.49 14.68
N VAL A 407 15.42 5.80 14.81
CA VAL A 407 15.41 6.73 13.67
C VAL A 407 16.84 7.08 13.32
N SER A 408 17.21 6.91 12.04
CA SER A 408 18.51 7.31 11.53
C SER A 408 18.65 8.84 11.51
N GLU A 409 19.75 9.38 12.02
CA GLU A 409 20.06 10.81 11.95
C GLU A 409 20.22 11.29 10.50
N GLU A 410 20.98 10.55 9.68
CA GLU A 410 21.25 10.90 8.29
C GLU A 410 19.96 10.92 7.43
N LYS A 411 19.08 9.92 7.61
CA LYS A 411 17.94 9.69 6.72
C LYS A 411 16.61 10.14 7.29
N LEU A 412 16.54 10.42 8.60
CA LEU A 412 15.31 10.73 9.33
C LEU A 412 14.19 9.71 9.09
N GLU A 413 14.60 8.45 8.92
CA GLU A 413 13.72 7.31 8.63
C GLU A 413 13.85 6.23 9.70
N PRO A 414 12.77 5.53 10.02
CA PRO A 414 12.82 4.35 10.87
C PRO A 414 13.72 3.25 10.31
N ARG A 415 14.50 2.65 11.20
CA ARG A 415 15.42 1.54 10.97
C ARG A 415 15.19 0.45 12.02
N LEU A 416 15.61 -0.76 11.69
CA LEU A 416 15.61 -1.90 12.58
C LEU A 416 17.05 -2.41 12.68
N GLY A 417 17.64 -2.26 13.86
CA GLY A 417 19.02 -2.65 14.15
C GLY A 417 19.11 -3.86 15.07
N GLU A 418 20.30 -4.43 15.17
CA GLU A 418 20.61 -5.54 16.07
C GLU A 418 21.00 -4.98 17.45
N ARG A 419 20.12 -5.16 18.44
CA ARG A 419 20.22 -4.54 19.78
C ARG A 419 21.54 -4.82 20.48
N PHE A 420 22.07 -6.02 20.32
CA PHE A 420 23.25 -6.49 21.05
C PHE A 420 24.56 -6.38 20.25
N ALA A 421 24.49 -5.98 18.99
CA ALA A 421 25.67 -5.77 18.14
C ALA A 421 26.06 -4.30 18.03
N GLU A 422 25.14 -3.38 18.29
CA GLU A 422 25.31 -1.94 18.11
C GLU A 422 24.78 -1.17 19.33
N GLU A 423 25.36 0.00 19.64
CA GLU A 423 24.92 0.87 20.75
C GLU A 423 23.65 1.67 20.38
N LEU A 424 22.55 0.96 20.09
CA LEU A 424 21.30 1.53 19.59
C LEU A 424 20.20 1.70 20.64
N GLU A 425 20.35 1.08 21.81
CA GLU A 425 19.35 1.12 22.89
C GLU A 425 18.94 2.56 23.31
N PRO A 426 19.85 3.55 23.42
CA PRO A 426 19.46 4.92 23.75
C PRO A 426 18.54 5.59 22.71
N TYR A 427 18.50 5.08 21.49
CA TYR A 427 17.71 5.62 20.37
C TYR A 427 16.43 4.84 20.11
N GLU A 428 16.12 3.86 20.96
CA GLU A 428 14.96 2.99 20.81
C GLU A 428 13.65 3.80 20.76
N GLN A 429 12.86 3.51 19.73
CA GLN A 429 11.50 4.02 19.55
C GLN A 429 10.49 3.10 20.26
N PRO A 430 9.33 3.63 20.72
CA PRO A 430 8.30 2.87 21.41
C PRO A 430 7.47 2.00 20.43
N LEU A 431 8.12 1.05 19.77
CA LEU A 431 7.59 0.18 18.72
C LEU A 431 7.62 -1.32 19.11
N SER A 432 7.66 -1.58 20.42
CA SER A 432 7.70 -2.91 21.02
C SER A 432 6.53 -3.13 22.02
N PRO A 433 5.27 -2.95 21.57
CA PRO A 433 4.10 -2.93 22.46
C PRO A 433 3.94 -4.21 23.28
N GLY A 434 4.32 -5.38 22.75
CA GLY A 434 4.29 -6.65 23.50
C GLY A 434 5.24 -6.65 24.70
N ARG A 435 6.48 -6.21 24.51
CA ARG A 435 7.48 -6.11 25.60
C ARG A 435 7.04 -5.07 26.64
N ASP A 436 6.57 -3.92 26.17
CA ASP A 436 6.17 -2.82 27.04
C ASP A 436 4.92 -3.20 27.87
N ALA A 437 3.98 -3.94 27.27
CA ALA A 437 2.84 -4.53 27.97
C ALA A 437 3.27 -5.55 29.04
N ALA A 438 4.20 -6.46 28.70
CA ALA A 438 4.71 -7.46 29.65
C ALA A 438 5.43 -6.80 30.85
N ARG A 439 6.22 -5.75 30.60
CA ARG A 439 6.88 -4.97 31.66
C ARG A 439 5.86 -4.28 32.55
N MET A 440 4.87 -3.58 31.97
CA MET A 440 3.81 -2.91 32.72
C MET A 440 2.96 -3.91 33.54
N LYS A 441 2.61 -5.07 32.97
CA LYS A 441 1.87 -6.14 33.64
C LYS A 441 2.60 -6.63 34.89
N ARG A 442 3.89 -6.92 34.79
CA ARG A 442 4.72 -7.36 35.92
C ARG A 442 4.76 -6.32 37.05
N ASP A 443 4.90 -5.05 36.71
CA ASP A 443 5.01 -3.99 37.72
C ASP A 443 3.63 -3.70 38.35
N LEU A 444 2.54 -3.76 37.59
CA LEU A 444 1.17 -3.71 38.11
C LEU A 444 0.87 -4.87 39.09
N GLN A 445 1.32 -6.09 38.79
CA GLN A 445 1.16 -7.26 39.67
C GLN A 445 1.87 -7.08 41.03
N ARG A 446 2.88 -6.21 41.09
CA ARG A 446 3.63 -5.89 42.33
C ARG A 446 3.13 -4.62 43.01
N PHE A 447 2.22 -3.88 42.37
CA PHE A 447 1.64 -2.65 42.89
C PHE A 447 0.32 -2.94 43.65
N ASP A 448 -0.13 -2.03 44.51
CA ASP A 448 -1.41 -2.19 45.21
C ASP A 448 -2.56 -2.08 44.20
N SER A 449 -3.26 -3.20 43.95
CA SER A 449 -4.32 -3.30 42.95
C SER A 449 -5.51 -2.38 43.21
N ARG A 450 -5.68 -1.90 44.45
CA ARG A 450 -6.74 -0.95 44.85
C ARG A 450 -6.41 0.49 44.53
N GLN A 451 -5.18 0.78 44.13
CA GLN A 451 -4.75 2.11 43.70
C GLN A 451 -5.27 2.42 42.29
N THR A 452 -5.16 3.69 41.93
CA THR A 452 -5.51 4.17 40.59
C THR A 452 -4.31 4.07 39.65
N LEU A 453 -4.59 3.95 38.35
CA LEU A 453 -3.59 3.99 37.30
C LEU A 453 -2.77 5.29 37.34
N GLY A 454 -3.39 6.40 37.77
CA GLY A 454 -2.69 7.67 38.01
C GLY A 454 -1.63 7.55 39.10
N ALA A 455 -1.93 6.91 40.23
CA ALA A 455 -0.97 6.66 41.29
C ALA A 455 0.15 5.72 40.83
N PHE A 456 -0.20 4.67 40.07
CA PHE A 456 0.79 3.78 39.44
C PHE A 456 1.74 4.54 38.51
N LEU A 457 1.23 5.40 37.63
CA LEU A 457 2.05 6.15 36.67
C LEU A 457 2.90 7.27 37.32
N LEU A 458 2.55 7.72 38.53
CA LEU A 458 3.43 8.60 39.31
C LEU A 458 4.62 7.83 39.88
N ALA A 459 4.43 6.56 40.27
CA ALA A 459 5.49 5.69 40.75
C ALA A 459 6.33 5.06 39.63
N HIS A 460 5.69 4.77 38.48
CA HIS A 460 6.25 4.11 37.31
C HIS A 460 6.00 4.91 36.01
N PRO A 461 6.62 6.10 35.87
CA PRO A 461 6.38 6.98 34.72
C PRO A 461 6.79 6.37 33.37
N GLU A 462 7.69 5.38 33.36
CA GLU A 462 8.12 4.63 32.18
C GLU A 462 6.95 3.96 31.44
N HIS A 463 5.88 3.60 32.14
CA HIS A 463 4.72 2.91 31.56
C HIS A 463 3.69 3.84 30.90
N ARG A 464 3.94 5.15 30.85
CA ARG A 464 2.97 6.13 30.35
C ARG A 464 2.52 5.87 28.91
N HIS A 465 3.44 5.48 28.02
CA HIS A 465 3.12 5.17 26.63
C HIS A 465 2.24 3.93 26.53
N MET A 466 2.59 2.88 27.26
CA MET A 466 1.84 1.63 27.29
C MET A 466 0.45 1.81 27.92
N ALA A 467 0.34 2.54 29.02
CA ALA A 467 -0.95 2.86 29.65
C ALA A 467 -1.90 3.59 28.69
N ARG A 468 -1.39 4.57 27.93
CA ARG A 468 -2.18 5.25 26.89
C ARG A 468 -2.62 4.26 25.81
N ARG A 469 -1.69 3.44 25.30
CA ARG A 469 -1.95 2.46 24.25
C ARG A 469 -3.00 1.44 24.68
N MET A 470 -2.85 0.86 25.88
CA MET A 470 -3.78 -0.09 26.49
C MET A 470 -5.21 0.48 26.55
N GLN A 471 -5.38 1.69 27.09
CA GLN A 471 -6.70 2.32 27.18
C GLN A 471 -7.31 2.61 25.80
N LEU A 472 -6.48 3.03 24.84
CA LEU A 472 -6.90 3.31 23.47
C LEU A 472 -7.29 2.04 22.70
N ALA A 473 -6.54 0.95 22.90
CA ALA A 473 -6.72 -0.32 22.18
C ALA A 473 -7.82 -1.19 22.78
N ALA A 474 -8.11 -1.07 24.08
CA ALA A 474 -9.07 -1.90 24.80
C ALA A 474 -10.48 -2.05 24.14
N PRO A 475 -11.06 -1.02 23.49
CA PRO A 475 -12.36 -1.16 22.81
C PRO A 475 -12.24 -1.64 21.34
N LEU A 476 -11.04 -1.95 20.85
CA LEU A 476 -10.75 -2.20 19.43
C LEU A 476 -10.23 -3.62 19.21
N ALA A 477 -11.01 -4.46 18.53
CA ALA A 477 -10.71 -5.88 18.34
C ALA A 477 -9.42 -6.17 17.56
N TYR A 478 -8.98 -5.23 16.70
CA TYR A 478 -7.85 -5.42 15.79
C TYR A 478 -6.77 -4.33 15.93
N ALA A 479 -6.72 -3.64 17.07
CA ALA A 479 -5.75 -2.56 17.32
C ALA A 479 -4.31 -3.04 17.54
N GLU A 480 -4.10 -4.32 17.84
CA GLU A 480 -2.78 -4.87 18.17
C GLU A 480 -2.30 -5.91 17.17
N ILE A 481 -1.02 -5.79 16.81
CA ILE A 481 -0.26 -6.86 16.18
C ILE A 481 0.20 -7.79 17.31
N ARG A 482 -0.32 -9.02 17.32
CA ARG A 482 -0.13 -9.98 18.42
C ARG A 482 1.08 -10.89 18.17
N ASP A 483 2.21 -10.31 17.75
CA ASP A 483 3.50 -11.01 17.62
C ASP A 483 4.63 -10.07 18.06
N ASN A 484 5.78 -10.64 18.41
CA ASN A 484 6.91 -9.88 18.90
C ASN A 484 7.62 -9.11 17.77
N THR A 485 7.46 -7.79 17.76
CA THR A 485 8.02 -6.87 16.74
C THR A 485 9.49 -6.53 16.93
N ILE A 486 10.17 -7.18 17.87
CA ILE A 486 11.61 -7.03 18.14
C ILE A 486 12.35 -8.37 18.26
N ASP A 487 11.69 -9.46 17.88
CA ASP A 487 12.26 -10.81 17.89
C ASP A 487 13.32 -11.02 16.81
N GLU A 488 14.30 -11.89 17.06
CA GLU A 488 15.30 -12.30 16.08
C GLU A 488 14.68 -12.93 14.82
N THR A 489 13.53 -13.59 14.96
CA THR A 489 12.83 -14.29 13.87
C THR A 489 11.81 -13.42 13.14
N MET A 490 11.57 -12.17 13.59
CA MET A 490 10.59 -11.29 12.98
C MET A 490 10.91 -11.08 11.49
N VAL A 491 9.89 -11.03 10.62
CA VAL A 491 10.06 -10.72 9.20
C VAL A 491 9.43 -9.36 8.90
N PRO A 492 10.19 -8.25 8.85
CA PRO A 492 9.63 -6.91 8.74
C PRO A 492 8.82 -6.68 7.46
N ILE A 493 9.15 -7.38 6.38
CA ILE A 493 8.40 -7.31 5.12
C ILE A 493 6.96 -7.80 5.24
N ASP A 494 6.60 -8.58 6.26
CA ASP A 494 5.20 -9.01 6.49
C ASP A 494 4.32 -7.81 6.88
N LEU A 495 4.85 -6.87 7.66
CA LEU A 495 4.17 -5.60 7.96
C LEU A 495 3.98 -4.78 6.69
N LEU A 496 5.04 -4.65 5.89
CA LEU A 496 4.98 -3.90 4.64
C LEU A 496 3.95 -4.49 3.69
N ARG A 497 3.95 -5.81 3.55
CA ARG A 497 3.02 -6.53 2.69
C ARG A 497 1.56 -6.32 3.10
N CYS A 498 1.25 -6.36 4.40
CA CYS A 498 -0.09 -6.04 4.89
C CYS A 498 -0.55 -4.67 4.40
N LYS A 499 0.25 -3.62 4.61
CA LYS A 499 -0.08 -2.26 4.17
C LYS A 499 -0.20 -2.16 2.64
N LEU A 500 0.73 -2.76 1.91
CA LEU A 500 0.78 -2.70 0.44
C LEU A 500 -0.36 -3.49 -0.22
N SER A 501 -0.88 -4.53 0.44
CA SER A 501 -2.12 -5.21 0.02
C SER A 501 -3.35 -4.29 0.11
N PHE A 502 -3.45 -3.49 1.18
CA PHE A 502 -4.47 -2.45 1.30
C PHE A 502 -4.28 -1.33 0.30
N PHE A 503 -3.05 -1.02 -0.15
CA PHE A 503 -2.88 -0.09 -1.27
C PHE A 503 -3.44 -0.69 -2.55
N GLY A 504 -3.24 -1.99 -2.75
CA GLY A 504 -3.75 -2.76 -3.89
C GLY A 504 -2.68 -3.46 -4.72
N ALA A 505 -1.48 -3.66 -4.17
CA ALA A 505 -0.41 -4.37 -4.84
C ALA A 505 -0.74 -5.87 -4.99
N THR A 506 -0.40 -6.44 -6.14
CA THR A 506 -0.66 -7.85 -6.49
C THR A 506 0.59 -8.72 -6.49
N LYS A 507 1.77 -8.13 -6.60
CA LYS A 507 3.08 -8.81 -6.57
C LYS A 507 4.03 -8.06 -5.64
N PHE A 508 4.74 -8.81 -4.80
CA PHE A 508 5.67 -8.29 -3.79
C PHE A 508 7.06 -8.89 -4.04
N ASP A 509 8.05 -8.06 -4.35
CA ASP A 509 9.38 -8.51 -4.75
C ASP A 509 10.43 -8.08 -3.72
N PRO A 510 10.79 -8.95 -2.75
CA PRO A 510 11.80 -8.65 -1.77
C PRO A 510 13.16 -8.43 -2.42
N ARG A 511 13.78 -7.29 -2.10
CA ARG A 511 15.20 -7.02 -2.42
C ARG A 511 16.11 -7.28 -1.22
N SER A 512 15.52 -7.33 -0.02
CA SER A 512 16.08 -7.89 1.20
C SER A 512 14.92 -8.26 2.14
N ASP A 513 15.26 -8.69 3.35
CA ASP A 513 14.34 -8.86 4.49
C ASP A 513 13.74 -7.54 5.02
N ARG A 514 14.13 -6.38 4.46
CA ARG A 514 13.76 -5.03 4.95
C ARG A 514 13.13 -4.12 3.90
N TRP A 515 13.03 -4.57 2.64
CA TRP A 515 12.47 -3.78 1.54
C TRP A 515 11.80 -4.66 0.48
N LEU A 516 10.56 -4.30 0.13
CA LEU A 516 9.76 -4.83 -0.99
C LEU A 516 9.67 -3.84 -2.17
N ARG A 517 9.82 -4.36 -3.39
CA ARG A 517 9.42 -3.68 -4.63
C ARG A 517 8.01 -4.11 -5.03
N ILE A 518 7.20 -3.16 -5.47
CA ILE A 518 5.86 -3.38 -6.03
C ILE A 518 5.66 -2.53 -7.28
N THR A 519 4.59 -2.80 -8.02
CA THR A 519 4.11 -1.95 -9.11
C THR A 519 2.67 -1.54 -8.79
N MET A 520 2.43 -0.22 -8.73
CA MET A 520 1.10 0.35 -8.50
C MET A 520 0.36 0.58 -9.82
N TYR A 521 -0.95 0.40 -9.84
CA TYR A 521 -1.83 0.59 -11.01
C TYR A 521 -1.47 -0.23 -12.26
N GLN A 522 -0.69 -1.31 -12.13
CA GLN A 522 -0.53 -2.25 -13.24
C GLN A 522 -1.88 -2.92 -13.54
N GLY A 523 -2.26 -3.01 -14.83
CA GLY A 523 -3.55 -3.53 -15.26
C GLY A 523 -4.71 -2.51 -15.19
N ALA A 524 -4.62 -1.49 -14.33
CA ALA A 524 -5.69 -0.50 -14.16
C ALA A 524 -5.92 0.35 -15.44
N PRO A 525 -7.14 0.91 -15.62
CA PRO A 525 -7.41 1.84 -16.71
C PRO A 525 -6.60 3.14 -16.58
N PHE A 526 -6.31 3.77 -17.71
CA PHE A 526 -5.82 5.14 -17.79
C PHE A 526 -6.97 6.16 -17.71
N PRO A 527 -6.68 7.45 -17.49
CA PRO A 527 -7.72 8.48 -17.40
C PRO A 527 -8.65 8.54 -18.63
N ASP A 528 -8.11 8.26 -19.82
CA ASP A 528 -8.86 8.21 -21.08
C ASP A 528 -9.72 6.94 -21.25
N GLU A 529 -9.54 5.93 -20.40
CA GLU A 529 -10.22 4.64 -20.46
C GLU A 529 -11.23 4.44 -19.31
N LEU A 530 -11.18 5.28 -18.27
CA LEU A 530 -11.92 5.06 -17.02
C LEU A 530 -13.44 5.04 -17.21
N ASP A 531 -13.97 5.82 -18.15
CA ASP A 531 -15.40 5.84 -18.47
C ASP A 531 -15.87 4.49 -19.08
N SER A 532 -15.06 3.89 -19.96
CA SER A 532 -15.42 2.67 -20.70
C SER A 532 -15.04 1.37 -20.00
N CYS A 533 -14.07 1.39 -19.09
CA CYS A 533 -13.55 0.19 -18.42
C CYS A 533 -14.04 0.08 -16.98
N ASP A 534 -14.28 -1.13 -16.48
CA ASP A 534 -14.52 -1.35 -15.05
C ASP A 534 -13.17 -1.59 -14.33
N PRO A 535 -12.69 -0.68 -13.48
CA PRO A 535 -11.42 -0.85 -12.78
C PRO A 535 -11.38 -2.10 -11.88
N ASP A 536 -12.53 -2.61 -11.40
CA ASP A 536 -12.56 -3.82 -10.59
C ASP A 536 -12.44 -5.11 -11.39
N ASP A 537 -12.77 -5.08 -12.68
CA ASP A 537 -12.61 -6.24 -13.55
C ASP A 537 -11.17 -6.38 -14.07
N MET A 538 -10.33 -5.34 -13.96
CA MET A 538 -8.98 -5.30 -14.56
C MET A 538 -7.85 -5.59 -13.57
N VAL A 539 -8.20 -6.16 -12.42
CA VAL A 539 -7.29 -6.29 -11.27
C VAL A 539 -6.21 -7.36 -11.48
N TYR A 540 -6.59 -8.46 -12.13
CA TYR A 540 -5.65 -9.45 -12.64
C TYR A 540 -5.57 -9.31 -14.17
N PRO A 541 -4.48 -9.70 -14.84
CA PRO A 541 -4.47 -9.74 -16.30
C PRO A 541 -5.59 -10.65 -16.82
N GLU A 542 -6.08 -10.37 -18.03
CA GLU A 542 -6.91 -11.34 -18.76
C GLU A 542 -6.12 -12.62 -19.00
N LEU A 543 -6.84 -13.74 -19.11
CA LEU A 543 -6.20 -15.01 -19.47
C LEU A 543 -5.58 -14.86 -20.86
N LYS A 544 -4.32 -15.27 -21.01
CA LYS A 544 -3.65 -15.30 -22.30
C LYS A 544 -4.36 -16.38 -23.13
N ASP A 545 -4.92 -16.02 -24.28
CA ASP A 545 -5.46 -17.01 -25.23
C ASP A 545 -4.35 -18.01 -25.57
N GLU A 546 -4.53 -19.28 -25.20
CA GLU A 546 -3.57 -20.35 -25.48
C GLU A 546 -3.35 -20.56 -27.00
N THR A 547 -4.23 -20.02 -27.83
CA THR A 547 -4.16 -20.04 -29.31
C THR A 547 -3.13 -19.10 -29.92
N ALA A 548 -2.50 -18.19 -29.16
CA ALA A 548 -1.48 -17.27 -29.69
C ALA A 548 -0.03 -17.82 -29.57
N ARG A 549 0.15 -19.07 -29.11
CA ARG A 549 1.45 -19.76 -29.03
C ARG A 549 1.56 -20.96 -29.99
N GLN A 550 1.17 -20.78 -31.25
CA GLN A 550 1.57 -21.67 -32.35
C GLN A 550 2.35 -20.92 -33.41
#